data_AF-A0A076HF87-F1
#
_entry.id   AF-A0A076HF87-F1
#
_cell.length_a   1.000
_cell.length_b   1.000
_cell.length_c   1.000
_cell.angle_alpha   90.00
_cell.angle_beta   90.00
_cell.angle_gamma   90.00
#
_symmetry.space_group_name_H-M   'P 1'
#
loop_
_entity.id
_entity.type
_entity.pdbx_description
1 polymer ?
#
loop_
_entity_poly.entity_id
_entity_poly.type
_entity_poly.pdbx_seq_one_letter_code
_entity_poly.pdbx_strand_id
1 'polypeptide(L)'
;MTPFHSTAALLLLALALPVQAAEPYVPWPSKEKLREIQLAAYSCSRENDAADCSRARSLADPLMDHPRLPVVCKDVLWAVIERSTTAGSNDYKRRDSIDSEARRITISCAEPVKKTPKNQPQGGPNPGGGGSGFGFGAS
;
A
#
# COMPACT_ATOMS: atom_id res chain seq x y z
N MET A 1 7.62 67.63 -9.58
CA MET A 1 6.90 66.39 -9.95
C MET A 1 7.82 65.23 -9.61
N THR A 2 7.69 64.66 -8.41
CA THR A 2 8.49 63.53 -7.93
C THR A 2 7.66 62.25 -8.03
N PRO A 3 8.10 61.18 -8.72
CA PRO A 3 7.30 59.97 -8.83
C PRO A 3 7.43 59.13 -7.55
N PHE A 4 6.37 59.14 -6.74
CA PHE A 4 6.18 58.31 -5.55
C PHE A 4 5.53 56.96 -5.89
N HIS A 5 6.01 56.19 -6.88
CA HIS A 5 5.28 54.95 -7.24
C HIS A 5 6.21 53.88 -7.79
N SER A 6 6.74 52.97 -6.94
CA SER A 6 7.21 51.62 -7.36
C SER A 6 7.68 50.67 -6.24
N THR A 7 7.48 50.95 -4.95
CA THR A 7 7.83 49.97 -3.89
C THR A 7 6.61 49.26 -3.28
N ALA A 8 5.43 49.87 -3.31
CA ALA A 8 4.21 49.30 -2.75
C ALA A 8 3.66 48.09 -3.56
N ALA A 9 3.86 48.09 -4.88
CA ALA A 9 3.36 47.03 -5.76
C ALA A 9 4.10 45.69 -5.57
N LEU A 10 5.37 45.71 -5.20
CA LEU A 10 6.18 44.50 -4.96
C LEU A 10 5.84 43.80 -3.63
N LEU A 11 5.48 44.57 -2.59
CA LEU A 11 5.07 44.03 -1.29
C LEU A 11 3.71 43.33 -1.34
N LEU A 12 2.79 43.77 -2.20
CA LEU A 12 1.48 43.15 -2.38
C LEU A 12 1.55 41.80 -3.12
N LEU A 13 2.56 41.58 -3.98
CA LEU A 13 2.76 40.30 -4.66
C LEU A 13 3.28 39.20 -3.73
N ALA A 14 3.98 39.55 -2.65
CA ALA A 14 4.57 38.59 -1.72
C ALA A 14 3.52 37.89 -0.82
N LEU A 15 2.35 38.51 -0.60
CA LEU A 15 1.25 37.93 0.17
C LEU A 15 0.36 36.98 -0.64
N ALA A 16 0.53 36.93 -1.96
CA ALA A 16 -0.21 36.03 -2.85
C ALA A 16 0.46 34.66 -3.03
N LEU A 17 1.61 34.42 -2.37
CA LEU A 17 2.27 33.12 -2.40
C LEU A 17 1.46 32.13 -1.55
N PRO A 18 1.02 30.99 -2.12
CA PRO A 18 0.35 29.96 -1.34
C PRO A 18 1.33 29.45 -0.28
N VAL A 19 1.00 29.66 0.98
CA VAL A 19 1.68 29.01 2.11
C VAL A 19 1.43 27.51 1.95
N GLN A 20 2.41 26.80 1.41
CA GLN A 20 2.41 25.34 1.40
C GLN A 20 2.66 24.89 2.84
N ALA A 21 1.58 24.68 3.59
CA ALA A 21 1.65 23.98 4.86
C ALA A 21 2.19 22.57 4.58
N ALA A 22 3.23 22.16 5.30
CA ALA A 22 3.70 20.79 5.23
C ALA A 22 2.56 19.86 5.69
N GLU A 23 2.15 18.94 4.84
CA GLU A 23 1.12 17.95 5.18
C GLU A 23 1.54 17.18 6.44
N PRO A 24 0.63 17.01 7.43
CA PRO A 24 0.96 16.28 8.64
C PRO A 24 1.36 14.85 8.30
N TYR A 25 2.42 14.36 8.94
CA TYR A 25 2.90 13.00 8.72
C TYR A 25 1.83 11.98 9.13
N VAL A 26 1.39 11.18 8.16
CA VAL A 26 0.50 10.03 8.40
C VAL A 26 1.36 8.76 8.52
N PRO A 27 1.34 8.05 9.66
CA PRO A 27 2.07 6.78 9.81
C PRO A 27 1.49 5.71 8.89
N TRP A 28 2.29 4.71 8.55
CA TRP A 28 1.78 3.54 7.83
C TRP A 28 0.86 2.71 8.75
N PRO A 29 -0.20 2.05 8.22
CA PRO A 29 -1.03 1.17 9.04
C PRO A 29 -0.22 0.04 9.69
N SER A 30 -0.45 -0.21 10.98
CA SER A 30 0.26 -1.29 11.68
C SER A 30 -0.07 -2.67 11.11
N LYS A 31 0.85 -3.62 11.28
CA LYS A 31 0.62 -5.02 10.84
C LYS A 31 -0.58 -5.63 11.55
N GLU A 32 -0.78 -5.28 12.81
CA GLU A 32 -1.90 -5.70 13.64
C GLU A 32 -3.21 -5.18 13.06
N LYS A 33 -3.25 -3.92 12.59
CA LYS A 33 -4.44 -3.35 11.94
C LYS A 33 -4.77 -4.05 10.63
N LEU A 34 -3.77 -4.29 9.80
CA LEU A 34 -3.94 -5.05 8.54
C LEU A 34 -4.42 -6.47 8.80
N ARG A 35 -3.88 -7.12 9.85
CA ARG A 35 -4.30 -8.45 10.28
C ARG A 35 -5.73 -8.46 10.82
N GLU A 36 -6.15 -7.41 11.53
CA GLU A 36 -7.52 -7.25 12.02
C GLU A 36 -8.53 -7.25 10.86
N ILE A 37 -8.27 -6.45 9.81
CA ILE A 37 -9.13 -6.40 8.61
C ILE A 37 -9.21 -7.77 7.96
N GLN A 38 -8.05 -8.43 7.79
CA GLN A 38 -7.98 -9.78 7.22
C GLN A 38 -8.82 -10.80 8.02
N LEU A 39 -8.73 -10.78 9.34
CA LEU A 39 -9.50 -11.68 10.20
C LEU A 39 -11.00 -11.38 10.14
N ALA A 40 -11.39 -10.10 10.12
CA ALA A 40 -12.78 -9.71 9.98
C ALA A 40 -13.37 -10.16 8.63
N ALA A 41 -12.60 -10.06 7.54
CA ALA A 41 -13.01 -10.58 6.23
C ALA A 41 -13.22 -12.11 6.27
N TYR A 42 -12.33 -12.86 6.92
CA TYR A 42 -12.52 -14.30 7.12
C TYR A 42 -13.73 -14.64 7.98
N SER A 43 -14.07 -13.83 8.98
CA SER A 43 -15.31 -14.00 9.75
C SER A 43 -16.53 -13.81 8.84
N CYS A 44 -16.61 -12.73 8.06
CA CYS A 44 -17.70 -12.53 7.08
C CYS A 44 -17.84 -13.67 6.06
N SER A 45 -16.71 -14.21 5.60
CA SER A 45 -16.67 -15.39 4.74
C SER A 45 -17.27 -16.62 5.44
N ARG A 46 -16.89 -16.90 6.69
CA ARG A 46 -17.33 -18.08 7.43
C ARG A 46 -18.79 -17.98 7.90
N GLU A 47 -19.17 -16.86 8.48
CA GLU A 47 -20.44 -16.72 9.20
C GLU A 47 -21.57 -16.18 8.29
N ASN A 48 -21.25 -15.37 7.27
CA ASN A 48 -22.21 -14.79 6.32
C ASN A 48 -23.35 -13.97 7.00
N ASP A 49 -23.10 -13.39 8.17
CA ASP A 49 -24.03 -12.50 8.84
C ASP A 49 -23.68 -11.02 8.61
N ALA A 50 -24.67 -10.16 8.87
CA ALA A 50 -24.56 -8.73 8.61
C ALA A 50 -23.53 -8.03 9.52
N ALA A 51 -23.36 -8.50 10.76
CA ALA A 51 -22.47 -7.86 11.72
C ALA A 51 -21.00 -8.10 11.33
N ASP A 52 -20.62 -9.33 11.02
CA ASP A 52 -19.25 -9.67 10.63
C ASP A 52 -18.87 -9.05 9.28
N CYS A 53 -19.78 -9.07 8.31
CA CYS A 53 -19.54 -8.44 7.01
C CYS A 53 -19.45 -6.90 7.09
N SER A 54 -20.31 -6.26 7.90
CA SER A 54 -20.21 -4.82 8.15
C SER A 54 -18.92 -4.46 8.92
N ARG A 55 -18.48 -5.30 9.85
CA ARG A 55 -17.20 -5.13 10.54
C ARG A 55 -16.03 -5.17 9.57
N ALA A 56 -15.98 -6.14 8.65
CA ALA A 56 -14.91 -6.21 7.65
C ALA A 56 -14.84 -4.93 6.80
N ARG A 57 -15.99 -4.45 6.34
CA ARG A 57 -16.10 -3.22 5.54
C ARG A 57 -15.66 -1.98 6.32
N SER A 58 -16.20 -1.78 7.53
CA SER A 58 -15.89 -0.61 8.36
C SER A 58 -14.44 -0.53 8.82
N LEU A 59 -13.75 -1.66 8.98
CA LEU A 59 -12.32 -1.66 9.27
C LEU A 59 -11.45 -1.33 8.05
N ALA A 60 -11.90 -1.70 6.85
CA ALA A 60 -11.17 -1.48 5.59
C ALA A 60 -11.40 -0.07 5.01
N ASP A 61 -12.61 0.46 5.13
CA ASP A 61 -13.04 1.73 4.51
C ASP A 61 -12.12 2.93 4.83
N PRO A 62 -11.68 3.17 6.08
CA PRO A 62 -10.80 4.28 6.39
C PRO A 62 -9.41 4.21 5.71
N LEU A 63 -8.99 3.01 5.26
CA LEU A 63 -7.72 2.87 4.56
C LEU A 63 -7.79 3.25 3.08
N MET A 64 -8.99 3.40 2.51
CA MET A 64 -9.17 3.85 1.11
C MET A 64 -8.61 5.25 0.88
N ASP A 65 -8.78 6.14 1.85
CA ASP A 65 -8.32 7.53 1.78
C ASP A 65 -6.87 7.70 2.30
N HIS A 66 -6.20 6.61 2.66
CA HIS A 66 -4.86 6.71 3.22
C HIS A 66 -3.85 7.22 2.16
N PRO A 67 -3.12 8.32 2.40
CA PRO A 67 -2.30 8.98 1.38
C PRO A 67 -1.05 8.19 1.01
N ARG A 68 -0.58 7.33 1.92
CA ARG A 68 0.66 6.54 1.71
C ARG A 68 0.43 5.14 1.17
N LEU A 69 -0.80 4.64 1.16
CA LEU A 69 -1.05 3.28 0.68
C LEU A 69 -0.99 3.24 -0.86
N PRO A 70 -0.28 2.26 -1.44
CA PRO A 70 -0.17 2.14 -2.89
C PRO A 70 -1.53 1.76 -3.48
N VAL A 71 -1.75 2.09 -4.76
CA VAL A 71 -2.98 1.78 -5.49
C VAL A 71 -3.34 0.29 -5.36
N VAL A 72 -2.35 -0.60 -5.50
CA VAL A 72 -2.55 -2.05 -5.38
C VAL A 72 -3.11 -2.47 -4.01
N CYS A 73 -2.71 -1.81 -2.92
CA CYS A 73 -3.30 -2.07 -1.61
C CYS A 73 -4.75 -1.60 -1.56
N LYS A 74 -5.04 -0.42 -2.12
CA LYS A 74 -6.40 0.13 -2.17
C LYS A 74 -7.32 -0.75 -3.01
N ASP A 75 -6.85 -1.32 -4.10
CA ASP A 75 -7.63 -2.27 -4.92
C ASP A 75 -8.02 -3.52 -4.12
N VAL A 76 -7.09 -4.06 -3.31
CA VAL A 76 -7.37 -5.19 -2.42
C VAL A 76 -8.39 -4.81 -1.35
N LEU A 77 -8.21 -3.65 -0.70
CA LEU A 77 -9.14 -3.16 0.32
C LEU A 77 -10.54 -2.91 -0.26
N TRP A 78 -10.61 -2.30 -1.44
CA TRP A 78 -11.86 -2.08 -2.17
C TRP A 78 -12.55 -3.41 -2.49
N ALA A 79 -11.81 -4.40 -2.99
CA ALA A 79 -12.36 -5.73 -3.25
C ALA A 79 -12.87 -6.42 -1.98
N VAL A 80 -12.18 -6.25 -0.83
CA VAL A 80 -12.67 -6.72 0.47
C VAL A 80 -13.96 -6.01 0.85
N ILE A 81 -14.04 -4.68 0.70
CA ILE A 81 -15.24 -3.91 0.98
C ILE A 81 -16.40 -4.40 0.12
N GLU A 82 -16.21 -4.48 -1.19
CA GLU A 82 -17.21 -4.89 -2.17
C GLU A 82 -17.75 -6.31 -1.89
N ARG A 83 -16.85 -7.27 -1.62
CA ARG A 83 -17.20 -8.70 -1.50
C ARG A 83 -17.64 -9.12 -0.11
N SER A 84 -17.28 -8.37 0.93
CA SER A 84 -17.71 -8.64 2.31
C SER A 84 -19.14 -8.19 2.54
N THR A 85 -20.08 -8.81 1.82
CA THR A 85 -21.52 -8.57 1.92
C THR A 85 -22.24 -9.89 2.17
N THR A 86 -23.36 -9.85 2.88
CA THR A 86 -24.19 -11.03 3.13
C THR A 86 -24.83 -11.52 1.84
N ALA A 87 -24.91 -12.84 1.68
CA ALA A 87 -25.63 -13.48 0.57
C ALA A 87 -26.70 -14.45 1.08
N GLY A 88 -27.68 -14.77 0.22
CA GLY A 88 -28.74 -15.73 0.56
C GLY A 88 -28.23 -17.15 0.82
N SER A 89 -27.04 -17.51 0.32
CA SER A 89 -26.34 -18.76 0.60
C SER A 89 -24.84 -18.53 0.75
N ASN A 90 -24.20 -19.28 1.65
CA ASN A 90 -22.75 -19.18 1.89
C ASN A 90 -21.97 -20.26 1.14
N ASP A 91 -21.98 -20.20 -0.19
CA ASP A 91 -21.32 -21.18 -1.04
C ASP A 91 -19.79 -21.03 -1.08
N TYR A 92 -19.10 -22.06 -1.56
CA TYR A 92 -17.63 -22.05 -1.67
C TYR A 92 -17.13 -20.87 -2.51
N LYS A 93 -17.82 -20.54 -3.61
CA LYS A 93 -17.41 -19.47 -4.53
C LYS A 93 -17.44 -18.11 -3.83
N ARG A 94 -18.48 -17.80 -3.06
CA ARG A 94 -18.54 -16.58 -2.25
C ARG A 94 -17.40 -16.54 -1.24
N ARG A 95 -17.24 -17.62 -0.46
CA ARG A 95 -16.22 -17.71 0.58
C ARG A 95 -14.81 -17.47 0.02
N ASP A 96 -14.46 -18.16 -1.07
CA ASP A 96 -13.14 -18.00 -1.69
C ASP A 96 -12.95 -16.61 -2.31
N SER A 97 -14.00 -15.97 -2.84
CA SER A 97 -13.91 -14.60 -3.36
C SER A 97 -13.55 -13.55 -2.29
N ILE A 98 -13.93 -13.80 -1.03
CA ILE A 98 -13.56 -12.96 0.12
C ILE A 98 -12.19 -13.38 0.65
N ASP A 99 -11.99 -14.69 0.85
CA ASP A 99 -10.76 -15.23 1.44
C ASP A 99 -9.53 -14.93 0.58
N SER A 100 -9.66 -14.99 -0.75
CA SER A 100 -8.58 -14.68 -1.70
C SER A 100 -8.07 -13.24 -1.58
N GLU A 101 -8.96 -12.28 -1.38
CA GLU A 101 -8.55 -10.88 -1.17
C GLU A 101 -8.03 -10.64 0.24
N ALA A 102 -8.68 -11.26 1.24
CA ALA A 102 -8.22 -11.19 2.61
C ALA A 102 -6.77 -11.69 2.75
N ARG A 103 -6.40 -12.78 2.05
CA ARG A 103 -5.02 -13.31 2.00
C ARG A 103 -4.00 -12.28 1.50
N ARG A 104 -4.39 -11.39 0.58
CA ARG A 104 -3.49 -10.43 -0.07
C ARG A 104 -3.20 -9.21 0.78
N ILE A 105 -4.06 -8.84 1.73
CA ILE A 105 -3.95 -7.60 2.54
C ILE A 105 -2.55 -7.44 3.14
N THR A 106 -2.04 -8.45 3.84
CA THR A 106 -0.77 -8.33 4.59
C THR A 106 0.47 -8.22 3.70
N ILE A 107 0.37 -8.59 2.42
CA ILE A 107 1.46 -8.50 1.45
C ILE A 107 1.34 -7.21 0.64
N SER A 108 0.14 -6.94 0.11
CA SER A 108 -0.11 -5.79 -0.76
C SER A 108 -0.11 -4.46 -0.01
N CYS A 109 -0.47 -4.46 1.28
CA CYS A 109 -0.53 -3.27 2.12
C CYS A 109 0.64 -3.15 3.11
N ALA A 110 1.62 -4.04 3.07
CA ALA A 110 2.79 -3.94 3.94
C ALA A 110 3.62 -2.69 3.63
N GLU A 111 4.21 -2.09 4.67
CA GLU A 111 5.16 -1.01 4.49
C GLU A 111 6.38 -1.51 3.67
N PRO A 112 6.78 -0.81 2.60
CA PRO A 112 7.97 -1.18 1.84
C PRO A 112 9.21 -1.16 2.73
N VAL A 113 9.88 -2.31 2.86
CA VAL A 113 11.17 -2.38 3.53
C VAL A 113 12.19 -1.65 2.65
N LYS A 114 12.73 -0.53 3.13
CA LYS A 114 13.87 0.13 2.49
C LYS A 114 15.03 -0.85 2.49
N LYS A 115 15.39 -1.39 1.32
CA LYS A 115 16.62 -2.16 1.17
C LYS A 115 17.78 -1.20 1.34
N THR A 116 18.47 -1.25 2.47
CA THR A 116 19.81 -0.68 2.57
C THR A 116 20.66 -1.37 1.49
N PRO A 117 21.33 -0.63 0.61
CA PRO A 117 22.25 -1.27 -0.33
C PRO A 117 23.26 -2.04 0.50
N LYS A 118 23.27 -3.37 0.35
CA LYS A 118 24.39 -4.18 0.85
C LYS A 118 25.61 -3.59 0.15
N ASN A 119 26.61 -3.15 0.93
CA ASN A 119 27.94 -2.91 0.40
C ASN A 119 28.31 -4.17 -0.40
N GLN A 120 28.28 -4.08 -1.72
CA GLN A 120 28.93 -5.08 -2.55
C GLN A 120 30.38 -5.09 -2.10
N PRO A 121 30.98 -6.26 -1.80
CA PRO A 121 32.43 -6.34 -1.73
C PRO A 121 32.97 -5.77 -3.04
N GLN A 122 33.72 -4.68 -2.95
CA GLN A 122 34.45 -4.11 -4.07
C GLN A 122 35.22 -5.24 -4.75
N GLY A 123 35.02 -5.36 -6.07
CA GLY A 123 35.74 -6.32 -6.87
C GLY A 123 37.24 -6.17 -6.66
N GLY A 124 37.88 -7.20 -6.10
CA GLY A 124 39.31 -7.38 -6.21
C GLY A 124 39.65 -7.69 -7.68
N PRO A 125 40.78 -7.21 -8.22
CA PRO A 125 41.22 -7.61 -9.54
C PRO A 125 41.39 -9.12 -9.56
N ASN A 126 40.69 -9.81 -10.46
CA ASN A 126 40.91 -11.23 -10.73
C ASN A 126 41.84 -11.34 -11.95
N PRO A 127 43.13 -11.66 -11.79
CA PRO A 127 43.99 -11.94 -12.92
C PRO A 127 43.94 -13.44 -13.22
N GLY A 128 43.30 -13.76 -14.35
CA GLY A 128 43.63 -14.97 -15.10
C GLY A 128 42.72 -16.18 -14.87
N GLY A 129 42.34 -16.80 -15.99
CA GLY A 129 42.05 -18.22 -16.00
C GLY A 129 40.81 -18.63 -16.79
N GLY A 130 40.96 -18.65 -18.12
CA GLY A 130 40.48 -19.75 -18.95
C GLY A 130 38.97 -19.97 -19.07
N GLY A 131 38.40 -19.44 -20.15
CA GLY A 131 37.19 -20.03 -20.72
C GLY A 131 37.46 -21.40 -21.33
N SER A 132 36.44 -22.27 -21.28
CA SER A 132 35.99 -23.22 -22.31
C SER A 132 35.56 -24.55 -21.68
N GLY A 133 34.39 -25.04 -22.06
CA GLY A 133 34.15 -26.48 -22.09
C GLY A 133 32.84 -26.95 -21.46
N PHE A 134 31.83 -27.11 -22.30
CA PHE A 134 30.58 -27.83 -22.06
C PHE A 134 30.84 -29.29 -21.62
N GLY A 135 30.03 -29.80 -20.70
CA GLY A 135 30.01 -31.23 -20.33
C GLY A 135 28.58 -31.66 -20.00
N PHE A 136 27.88 -32.21 -21.00
CA PHE A 136 26.60 -32.88 -20.85
C PHE A 136 26.79 -34.21 -20.11
N GLY A 137 25.92 -34.50 -19.15
CA GLY A 137 25.84 -35.81 -18.51
C GLY A 137 25.11 -36.82 -19.39
N ALA A 138 25.59 -38.07 -19.38
CA ALA A 138 24.81 -39.25 -19.74
C ALA A 138 25.47 -40.53 -19.18
N SER A 139 24.61 -41.35 -18.56
CA SER A 139 24.72 -42.79 -18.24
C SER A 139 25.63 -43.23 -17.10
#